data_AF-A0A7V7C1J7-F1
#
_entry.id   AF-A0A7V7C1J7-F1
#
_cell.length_a   1.000
_cell.length_b   1.000
_cell.length_c   1.000
_cell.angle_alpha   90.00
_cell.angle_beta   90.00
_cell.angle_gamma   90.00
#
_symmetry.space_group_name_H-M   'P 1'
#
loop_
_entity.id
_entity.type
_entity.pdbx_description
1 polymer ?
#
loop_
_entity_poly.entity_id
_entity_poly.type
_entity_poly.pdbx_seq_one_letter_code
_entity_poly.pdbx_strand_id
1 'polypeptide(L)' 'MGEVVNLRRARKRKARAEKEQAAERNRAVYGRTKAERERDEAEAGRALRFLDGHRRDSEADGRPE' A
#
# COMPACT_ATOMS: atom_id res chain seq x y z
N MET A 1 50.08 -7.33 2.73
CA MET A 1 49.19 -6.92 1.62
C MET A 1 47.83 -6.61 2.24
N GLY A 2 47.50 -5.34 2.42
CA GLY A 2 46.29 -4.92 3.16
C GLY A 2 45.13 -4.67 2.20
N GLU A 3 44.01 -5.34 2.43
CA GLU A 3 42.80 -5.13 1.63
C GLU A 3 42.19 -3.76 1.98
N VAL A 4 42.23 -2.81 1.04
CA VAL A 4 41.69 -1.46 1.26
C VAL A 4 40.17 -1.50 1.17
N VAL A 5 39.51 -1.62 2.32
CA VAL A 5 38.05 -1.67 2.37
C VAL A 5 37.46 -0.27 2.33
N ASN A 6 36.60 0.00 1.34
CA ASN A 6 35.92 1.29 1.23
C ASN A 6 34.82 1.42 2.31
N LEU A 7 35.12 2.14 3.39
CA LEU A 7 34.21 2.34 4.52
C LEU A 7 32.90 3.02 4.13
N ARG A 8 32.90 3.90 3.12
CA ARG A 8 31.67 4.55 2.62
C ARG A 8 30.71 3.52 2.02
N ARG A 9 31.22 2.58 1.23
CA ARG A 9 30.41 1.47 0.66
C ARG A 9 29.90 0.55 1.77
N ALA A 10 30.73 0.22 2.76
CA ALA A 10 30.33 -0.59 3.90
C ALA A 10 29.19 0.07 4.70
N ARG A 11 29.32 1.36 5.04
CA ARG A 11 28.27 2.12 5.73
C ARG A 11 26.97 2.19 4.92
N LYS A 12 27.06 2.41 3.61
CA LYS A 12 25.88 2.44 2.72
C LYS A 12 25.17 1.08 2.68
N ARG A 13 25.91 -0.03 2.65
CA ARG A 13 25.32 -1.38 2.70
C ARG A 13 24.62 -1.62 4.04
N LYS A 14 25.26 -1.25 5.17
CA LYS A 14 24.65 -1.35 6.50
C LYS A 14 23.33 -0.57 6.59
N ALA A 15 23.34 0.70 6.15
CA ALA A 15 22.14 1.53 6.15
C ALA A 15 21.01 0.99 5.26
N ARG A 16 21.33 0.30 4.15
CA ARG A 16 20.33 -0.37 3.32
C ARG A 16 19.74 -1.59 4.02
N ALA A 17 20.58 -2.42 4.63
CA ALA A 17 20.13 -3.60 5.39
C ALA A 17 19.24 -3.22 6.58
N GLU A 18 19.58 -2.17 7.32
CA GLU A 18 18.76 -1.66 8.43
C GLU A 18 17.38 -1.19 7.95
N LYS A 19 17.32 -0.49 6.81
CA LYS A 19 16.05 -0.07 6.19
C LYS A 19 15.21 -1.26 5.75
N GLU A 20 15.83 -2.29 5.22
CA GLU A 20 15.14 -3.50 4.77
C GLU A 20 14.54 -4.27 5.95
N GLN A 21 15.28 -4.43 7.04
CA GLN A 21 14.77 -5.02 8.28
C GLN A 21 13.61 -4.21 8.88
N ALA A 22 13.70 -2.88 8.88
CA ALA A 22 12.60 -2.03 9.34
C ALA A 22 11.36 -2.18 8.45
N ALA A 23 11.55 -2.28 7.13
CA ALA A 23 10.46 -2.52 6.19
C ALA A 23 9.79 -3.89 6.42
N GLU A 24 10.58 -4.94 6.66
CA GLU A 24 10.07 -6.28 6.97
C GLU A 24 9.28 -6.30 8.28
N ARG A 25 9.78 -5.66 9.34
CA ARG A 25 9.04 -5.49 10.60
C ARG A 25 7.73 -4.72 10.38
N ASN A 26 7.75 -3.66 9.59
CA ASN A 26 6.54 -2.91 9.28
C ASN A 26 5.53 -3.74 8.47
N ARG A 27 5.99 -4.61 7.54
CA ARG A 27 5.11 -5.57 6.86
C ARG A 27 4.47 -6.56 7.83
N ALA A 28 5.24 -7.06 8.79
CA ALA A 28 4.73 -8.00 9.79
C ALA A 28 3.75 -7.33 10.79
N VAL A 29 4.07 -6.12 11.27
CA VAL A 29 3.28 -5.41 12.29
C VAL A 29 2.03 -4.78 11.70
N TYR A 30 2.14 -4.13 10.54
CA TYR A 30 1.04 -3.39 9.94
C TYR A 30 0.32 -4.20 8.85
N GLY A 31 0.80 -5.40 8.53
CA GLY A 31 0.15 -6.40 7.67
C GLY A 31 0.00 -6.04 6.19
N ARG A 32 0.10 -4.75 5.85
CA ARG A 32 -0.07 -4.22 4.49
C ARG A 32 0.99 -3.17 4.20
N THR A 33 1.63 -3.29 3.05
CA THR A 33 2.51 -2.25 2.52
C THR A 33 1.69 -1.07 2.00
N LYS A 34 2.34 0.09 1.85
CA LYS A 34 1.72 1.28 1.26
C LYS A 34 1.15 0.99 -0.14
N ALA A 35 1.88 0.24 -0.96
CA ALA A 35 1.47 -0.11 -2.31
C ALA A 35 0.23 -1.02 -2.33
N GLU A 36 0.15 -1.99 -1.42
CA GLU A 36 -1.04 -2.84 -1.28
C GLU A 36 -2.24 -2.03 -0.82
N ARG A 37 -2.06 -1.13 0.15
CA ARG A 37 -3.13 -0.24 0.61
C ARG A 37 -3.65 0.66 -0.52
N GLU A 38 -2.77 1.26 -1.31
CA GLU A 38 -3.16 2.10 -2.44
C GLU A 38 -3.90 1.29 -3.53
N ARG A 39 -3.48 0.04 -3.76
CA ARG A 39 -4.19 -0.87 -4.67
C ARG A 39 -5.59 -1.17 -4.16
N ASP A 40 -5.72 -1.54 -2.89
CA ASP A 40 -7.02 -1.86 -2.26
C ASP A 40 -7.95 -0.65 -2.29
N GLU A 41 -7.45 0.55 -1.96
CA GLU A 41 -8.22 1.80 -2.02
C GLU A 41 -8.68 2.11 -3.44
N ALA A 42 -7.82 1.91 -4.45
CA ALA A 42 -8.19 2.11 -5.85
C ALA A 42 -9.25 1.08 -6.31
N GLU A 43 -9.14 -0.16 -5.88
CA GLU A 43 -10.09 -1.23 -6.19
C GLU A 43 -11.44 -0.96 -5.52
N ALA A 44 -11.46 -0.61 -4.24
CA ALA A 44 -12.65 -0.20 -3.51
C ALA A 44 -13.32 1.03 -4.15
N GLY A 45 -12.54 2.04 -4.56
CA GLY A 45 -13.07 3.22 -5.25
C GLY A 45 -13.65 2.91 -6.63
N ARG A 46 -13.13 1.90 -7.35
CA ARG A 46 -13.73 1.42 -8.61
C ARG A 46 -15.03 0.68 -8.34
N ALA A 47 -15.06 -0.20 -7.34
CA ALA A 47 -16.26 -0.93 -6.95
C ALA A 47 -17.38 0.03 -6.51
N LEU A 48 -17.07 1.03 -5.70
CA LEU A 48 -18.03 2.06 -5.29
C LEU A 48 -18.58 2.83 -6.48
N ARG A 49 -17.73 3.30 -7.41
CA ARG A 49 -18.19 4.00 -8.62
C ARG A 49 -19.03 3.12 -9.53
N PHE A 50 -18.68 1.84 -9.65
CA PHE A 50 -19.48 0.88 -10.40
C PHE A 50 -20.87 0.72 -9.76
N LEU A 51 -20.93 0.49 -8.45
CA LEU A 51 -22.19 0.37 -7.72
C LEU A 51 -23.03 1.66 -7.80
N ASP A 52 -22.39 2.83 -7.70
CA ASP A 52 -23.05 4.13 -7.80
C ASP A 52 -23.62 4.37 -9.20
N GLY A 53 -22.88 4.04 -10.27
CA GLY A 53 -23.39 4.11 -11.65
C GLY A 53 -24.53 3.12 -11.95
N HIS A 54 -24.63 2.02 -11.18
CA HIS A 54 -25.70 1.05 -11.27
C HIS A 54 -26.81 1.24 -10.23
N ARG A 55 -26.67 2.23 -9.35
CA ARG A 55 -27.68 2.59 -8.37
C ARG A 55 -28.84 3.22 -9.13
N ARG A 56 -29.95 2.49 -9.19
CA ARG A 56 -31.23 3.05 -9.59
C ARG A 56 -31.76 3.72 -8.33
N ASP A 57 -31.85 5.05 -8.32
CA ASP A 57 -32.49 5.75 -7.21
C ASP A 57 -33.96 5.30 -7.15
N SER A 58 -34.25 4.34 -6.27
CA SER A 58 -35.60 3.87 -5.96
C SER A 58 -36.46 4.96 -5.29
N GLU A 59 -35.92 6.16 -5.06
CA GLU A 59 -36.68 7.31 -4.60
C GLU A 59 -37.45 8.01 -5.73
N ALA A 60 -37.19 7.67 -7.00
CA ALA A 60 -37.97 8.17 -8.13
C ALA A 60 -39.15 7.26 -8.52
N ASP A 61 -39.26 6.04 -7.98
CA ASP A 61 -40.30 5.08 -8.37
C ASP A 61 -40.82 4.30 -7.14
N GLY A 62 -41.76 4.91 -6.42
CA GLY A 62 -42.32 4.32 -5.21
C GLY A 62 -43.46 5.14 -4.58
N ARG A 63 -44.53 5.38 -5.33
CA ARG A 63 -45.85 5.76 -4.79
C ARG A 63 -46.24 4.82 -3.63
N PRO A 64 -46.84 5.37 -2.57
CA PRO A 64 -48.01 4.78 -1.96
C PRO A 64 -49.23 5.70 -2.15
N GLU A 65 -50.31 5.04 -2.56
CA GLU A 65 -51.73 5.43 -2.71
C GLU A 65 -52.18 6.88 -2.43
#